data_AF-A0A418MM68-F1
#
_entry.id   AF-A0A418MM68-F1
#
_cell.length_a   1.000
_cell.length_b   1.000
_cell.length_c   1.000
_cell.angle_alpha   90.00
_cell.angle_beta   90.00
_cell.angle_gamma   90.00
#
_symmetry.space_group_name_H-M   'P 1'
#
loop_
_entity.id
_entity.type
_entity.pdbx_description
1 polymer ?
#
loop_
_entity_poly.entity_id
_entity_poly.type
_entity_poly.pdbx_seq_one_letter_code
_entity_poly.pdbx_strand_id
1 'polypeptide(L)'
;MVRNEVPITMTSTRSDVLKFVKNHVLNISDLTRTSKLAEILELYADKTSDELFVVQNTRNKNGRAVIADLEFFEELLSYKEAIDEAMDQIMFQVALERKDEQAGIPLAHVISELDIDVNRIAQLSDTVEEE
;
A
#
# COMPACT_ATOMS: atom_id res chain seq x y z
N MET A 1 18.67 -0.76 32.85
CA MET A 1 18.54 0.35 31.87
C MET A 1 17.18 0.21 31.21
N VAL A 2 16.20 1.01 31.63
CA VAL A 2 14.86 1.03 31.03
C VAL A 2 14.94 1.94 29.80
N ARG A 3 14.77 1.38 28.60
CA ARG A 3 14.64 2.17 27.37
C ARG A 3 13.28 2.84 27.42
N ASN A 4 13.29 4.16 27.55
CA ASN A 4 12.08 4.98 27.56
C ASN A 4 11.56 5.00 26.11
N GLU A 5 10.50 4.24 25.84
CA GLU A 5 9.77 4.35 24.58
C GLU A 5 9.10 5.72 24.56
N VAL A 6 9.61 6.63 23.73
CA VAL A 6 8.95 7.90 23.46
C VAL A 6 7.71 7.57 22.63
N PRO A 7 6.47 7.79 23.14
CA PRO A 7 5.30 7.60 22.32
C PRO A 7 5.33 8.66 21.21
N ILE A 8 5.37 8.21 19.95
CA ILE A 8 5.19 9.10 18.79
C ILE A 8 3.71 9.47 18.75
N THR A 9 3.30 10.44 19.57
CA THR A 9 1.97 11.04 19.46
C THR A 9 2.01 12.11 18.36
N MET A 10 1.64 11.73 17.14
CA MET A 10 1.19 12.69 16.12
C MET A 10 -0.07 13.38 16.64
N THR A 11 0.11 14.48 17.37
CA THR A 11 -0.99 15.24 17.96
C THR A 11 -1.50 16.22 16.90
N SER A 12 -2.23 15.73 15.90
CA SER A 12 -2.89 16.58 14.90
C SER A 12 -4.00 17.39 15.59
N THR A 13 -3.91 18.73 15.55
CA THR A 13 -4.96 19.56 16.13
C THR A 13 -6.15 19.66 15.15
N ARG A 14 -7.37 19.84 15.67
CA ARG A 14 -8.57 20.04 14.82
C ARG A 14 -8.43 21.22 13.86
N SER A 15 -7.62 22.23 14.21
CA SER A 15 -7.31 23.38 13.38
C SER A 15 -6.48 22.97 12.15
N ASP A 16 -5.53 22.06 12.32
CA ASP A 16 -4.65 21.59 11.23
C ASP A 16 -5.42 20.73 10.24
N VAL A 17 -6.31 19.88 10.73
CA VAL A 17 -7.25 19.12 9.89
C VAL A 17 -8.15 20.07 9.09
N LEU A 18 -8.65 21.14 9.70
CA LEU A 18 -9.51 22.11 9.01
C LEU A 18 -8.75 22.91 7.96
N LYS A 19 -7.50 23.30 8.23
CA LYS A 19 -6.62 23.97 7.26
C LYS A 19 -6.35 23.08 6.06
N PHE A 20 -6.06 21.79 6.30
CA PHE A 20 -5.90 20.80 5.25
C PHE A 20 -7.18 20.68 4.41
N VAL A 21 -8.35 20.49 5.04
CA VAL A 21 -9.62 20.41 4.31
C VAL A 21 -9.89 21.67 3.49
N LYS A 22 -9.56 22.85 4.02
CA LYS A 22 -9.80 24.12 3.33
C LYS A 22 -8.88 24.34 2.13
N ASN A 23 -7.61 23.95 2.24
CA ASN A 23 -6.58 24.33 1.27
C ASN A 23 -6.20 23.20 0.32
N HIS A 24 -6.39 21.94 0.74
CA HIS A 24 -5.92 20.75 0.05
C HIS A 24 -7.06 19.85 -0.44
N VAL A 25 -8.31 20.08 -0.06
CA VAL A 25 -9.46 19.36 -0.61
C VAL A 25 -10.17 20.20 -1.66
N LEU A 26 -10.14 19.73 -2.89
CA LEU A 26 -10.67 20.41 -4.08
C LEU A 26 -11.86 19.64 -4.64
N ASN A 27 -12.88 20.35 -5.12
CA ASN A 27 -13.92 19.76 -5.93
C ASN A 27 -13.45 19.66 -7.38
N ILE A 28 -13.99 18.72 -8.14
CA ILE A 28 -13.74 18.64 -9.58
C ILE A 28 -14.06 19.94 -10.33
N SER A 29 -15.03 20.72 -9.85
CA SER A 29 -15.35 22.04 -10.40
C SER A 29 -14.20 23.03 -10.23
N ASP A 30 -13.45 22.94 -9.14
CA ASP A 30 -12.34 23.86 -8.85
C ASP A 30 -11.20 23.61 -9.84
N LEU A 31 -10.93 22.35 -10.17
CA LEU A 31 -9.92 21.99 -11.17
C LEU A 31 -10.32 22.34 -12.61
N THR A 32 -11.61 22.25 -12.94
CA THR A 32 -12.09 22.42 -14.32
C THR A 32 -12.47 23.85 -14.66
N ARG A 33 -12.78 24.69 -13.65
CA ARG A 33 -13.26 26.06 -13.84
C ARG A 33 -12.25 27.13 -13.43
N THR A 34 -11.13 26.76 -12.83
CA THR A 34 -10.10 27.69 -12.35
C THR A 34 -8.71 27.25 -12.80
N SER A 35 -7.69 28.08 -12.54
CA SER A 35 -6.27 27.77 -12.76
C SER A 35 -5.69 26.80 -11.74
N LYS A 36 -6.49 26.22 -10.84
CA LYS A 36 -5.97 25.52 -9.66
C LYS A 36 -5.07 24.34 -10.00
N LEU A 37 -5.37 23.60 -11.07
CA LEU A 37 -4.49 22.52 -11.52
C LEU A 37 -3.13 23.06 -11.98
N ALA A 38 -3.10 24.17 -12.72
CA ALA A 38 -1.84 24.79 -13.15
C ALA A 38 -1.03 25.30 -11.95
N GLU A 39 -1.68 25.88 -10.94
CA GLU A 39 -1.01 26.29 -9.69
C GLU A 39 -0.37 25.12 -8.95
N ILE A 40 -1.04 23.96 -8.91
CA ILE A 40 -0.50 22.75 -8.29
C ILE A 40 0.69 22.22 -9.09
N LEU A 41 0.60 22.21 -10.42
CA LEU A 41 1.70 21.76 -11.27
C LEU A 41 2.91 22.69 -11.17
N GLU A 42 2.70 24.00 -11.06
CA GLU A 42 3.77 24.97 -10.83
C GLU A 42 4.44 24.76 -9.46
N LEU A 43 3.66 24.44 -8.42
CA LEU A 43 4.18 24.10 -7.10
C LEU A 43 5.13 22.89 -7.14
N TYR A 44 4.87 21.93 -8.02
CA TYR A 44 5.69 20.72 -8.20
C TYR A 44 6.83 20.90 -9.20
N ALA A 45 6.94 22.04 -9.89
CA ALA A 45 7.90 22.21 -10.99
C ALA A 45 9.35 22.42 -10.51
N ASP A 46 9.54 23.09 -9.38
CA ASP A 46 10.88 23.55 -8.94
C ASP A 46 11.61 22.58 -8.01
N LYS A 47 10.86 21.84 -7.21
CA LYS A 47 11.40 20.91 -6.20
C LYS A 47 10.39 19.80 -5.94
N THR A 48 10.91 18.61 -5.65
CA THR A 48 10.13 17.51 -5.13
C THR A 48 9.33 17.98 -3.91
N SER A 49 8.00 17.82 -3.97
CA SER A 49 7.09 18.26 -2.92
C SER A 49 6.32 17.08 -2.32
N ASP A 50 6.23 17.05 -0.98
CA ASP A 50 5.38 16.12 -0.24
C ASP A 50 3.93 16.62 -0.11
N GLU A 51 3.62 17.76 -0.75
CA GLU A 51 2.31 18.38 -0.66
C GLU A 51 1.27 17.64 -1.51
N LEU A 52 0.16 17.24 -0.89
CA LEU A 52 -0.89 16.42 -1.51
C LEU A 52 -2.21 17.19 -1.62
N PHE A 53 -2.89 17.05 -2.76
CA PHE A 53 -4.24 17.59 -2.95
C PHE A 53 -5.25 16.47 -3.15
N VAL A 54 -6.34 16.48 -2.39
CA VAL A 54 -7.44 15.53 -2.53
C VAL A 54 -8.51 16.13 -3.43
N VAL A 55 -8.84 15.43 -4.50
CA VAL A 55 -9.90 15.80 -5.42
C VAL A 55 -11.14 14.99 -5.12
N GLN A 56 -12.29 15.63 -5.02
CA GLN A 56 -13.56 14.97 -4.75
C GLN A 56 -14.61 15.31 -5.81
N ASN A 57 -15.41 14.32 -6.17
CA ASN A 57 -16.59 14.53 -6.99
C ASN A 57 -17.80 14.90 -6.10
N THR A 58 -18.33 16.11 -6.28
CA THR A 58 -19.50 16.59 -5.52
C THR A 58 -20.76 15.77 -5.77
N ARG A 59 -20.89 15.13 -6.94
CA ARG A 59 -22.02 14.25 -7.30
C ARG A 59 -21.87 12.83 -6.77
N ASN A 60 -20.63 12.33 -6.67
CA ASN A 60 -20.32 11.01 -6.11
C ASN A 60 -19.20 11.14 -5.07
N LYS A 61 -19.57 11.21 -3.79
CA LYS A 61 -18.62 11.43 -2.68
C LYS A 61 -17.61 10.29 -2.49
N ASN A 62 -17.83 9.14 -3.11
CA ASN A 62 -16.89 8.02 -3.12
C ASN A 62 -15.84 8.16 -4.22
N GLY A 63 -16.09 8.98 -5.24
CA GLY A 63 -15.10 9.32 -6.27
C GLY A 63 -14.11 10.34 -5.72
N ARG A 64 -12.98 9.84 -5.20
CA ARG A 64 -11.88 10.66 -4.69
C ARG A 64 -10.58 10.24 -5.35
N ALA A 65 -9.71 11.21 -5.59
CA ALA A 65 -8.36 11.00 -6.08
C ALA A 65 -7.39 11.89 -5.29
N VAL A 66 -6.11 11.56 -5.36
CA VAL A 66 -5.03 12.39 -4.84
C VAL A 66 -4.20 12.87 -6.03
N ILE A 67 -3.85 14.15 -6.03
CA ILE A 67 -2.81 14.72 -6.88
C ILE A 67 -1.57 14.84 -5.99
N ALA A 68 -0.47 14.28 -6.47
CA ALA A 68 0.83 14.29 -5.83
C ALA A 68 1.88 14.67 -6.87
N ASP A 69 3.02 15.17 -6.39
CA ASP A 69 4.24 15.29 -7.17
C ASP A 69 4.65 13.91 -7.71
N LEU A 70 5.10 13.87 -8.97
CA LEU A 70 5.46 12.63 -9.64
C LEU A 70 6.69 11.97 -8.99
N GLU A 71 7.74 12.73 -8.73
CA GLU A 71 8.98 12.21 -8.13
C GLU A 71 8.72 11.71 -6.71
N PHE A 72 7.92 12.45 -5.93
CA PHE A 72 7.51 12.01 -4.60
C PHE A 72 6.68 10.70 -4.66
N PHE A 73 5.78 10.58 -5.65
CA PHE A 73 5.00 9.37 -5.83
C PHE A 73 5.85 8.16 -6.24
N GLU A 74 6.85 8.37 -7.10
CA GLU A 74 7.84 7.34 -7.46
C GLU A 74 8.65 6.89 -6.25
N GLU A 75 9.07 7.83 -5.39
CA GLU A 75 9.76 7.52 -4.13
C GLU A 75 8.89 6.64 -3.21
N LEU A 76 7.62 6.99 -3.02
CA LEU A 76 6.68 6.19 -2.25
C LEU A 76 6.49 4.78 -2.83
N LEU A 77 6.45 4.66 -4.15
CA LEU A 77 6.35 3.36 -4.82
C LEU A 77 7.58 2.50 -4.55
N SER A 78 8.78 3.11 -4.62
CA SER A 78 10.04 2.41 -4.33
C SER A 78 10.10 1.89 -2.89
N TYR A 79 9.55 2.64 -1.92
CA TYR A 79 9.47 2.18 -0.53
C TYR A 79 8.52 1.00 -0.37
N LYS A 80 7.38 1.02 -1.07
CA LYS A 80 6.46 -0.12 -1.07
C LYS A 80 7.14 -1.37 -1.63
N GLU A 81 7.84 -1.24 -2.76
CA GLU A 81 8.56 -2.35 -3.39
C GLU A 81 9.66 -2.92 -2.48
N ALA A 82 10.45 -2.05 -1.84
CA ALA A 82 11.49 -2.48 -0.90
C ALA A 82 10.91 -3.21 0.33
N ILE A 83 9.75 -2.79 0.82
CA ILE A 83 9.05 -3.48 1.92
C ILE A 83 8.54 -4.84 1.45
N ASP A 84 7.91 -4.92 0.28
CA ASP A 84 7.40 -6.16 -0.28
C ASP A 84 8.55 -7.18 -0.46
N GLU A 85 9.70 -6.73 -1.02
CA GLU A 85 10.89 -7.57 -1.17
C GLU A 85 11.46 -8.04 0.18
N ALA A 86 11.54 -7.15 1.17
CA ALA A 86 12.00 -7.52 2.50
C ALA A 86 11.08 -8.56 3.16
N MET A 87 9.77 -8.46 2.96
CA MET A 87 8.81 -9.45 3.46
C MET A 87 8.98 -10.80 2.78
N ASP A 88 9.20 -10.82 1.45
CA ASP A 88 9.47 -12.05 0.72
C ASP A 88 10.75 -12.74 1.20
N GLN A 89 11.82 -11.97 1.41
CA GLN A 89 13.08 -12.51 1.95
C GLN A 89 12.90 -13.09 3.36
N ILE A 90 12.15 -12.41 4.23
CA ILE A 90 11.84 -12.91 5.57
C ILE A 90 11.01 -14.20 5.49
N MET A 91 9.98 -14.23 4.65
CA MET A 91 9.15 -15.42 4.46
C MET A 91 9.95 -16.61 3.93
N PHE A 92 10.84 -16.36 2.97
CA PHE A 92 11.76 -17.38 2.45
C PHE A 92 12.67 -17.94 3.55
N GLN A 93 13.24 -17.06 4.38
CA GLN A 93 14.09 -17.48 5.50
C GLN A 93 13.30 -18.31 6.53
N VAL A 94 12.08 -17.89 6.88
CA VAL A 94 11.21 -18.65 7.78
C VAL A 94 10.87 -20.02 7.19
N ALA A 95 10.60 -20.11 5.89
CA ALA A 95 10.32 -21.38 5.23
C ALA A 95 11.55 -22.32 5.26
N LEU A 96 12.76 -21.78 5.08
CA LEU A 96 14.00 -22.54 5.20
C LEU A 96 14.21 -23.08 6.62
N GLU A 97 14.02 -22.24 7.64
CA GLU A 97 14.18 -22.63 9.04
C GLU A 97 13.20 -23.73 9.45
N ARG A 98 11.98 -23.67 8.90
CA ARG A 98 10.92 -24.63 9.21
C ARG A 98 10.88 -25.84 8.28
N LYS A 99 11.80 -25.94 7.32
CA LYS A 99 11.80 -27.02 6.31
C LYS A 99 11.80 -28.41 6.95
N ASP A 100 12.57 -28.58 8.02
CA ASP A 100 12.72 -29.86 8.70
C ASP A 100 11.82 -29.97 9.95
N GLU A 101 10.99 -28.96 10.22
CA GLU A 101 10.04 -28.97 11.33
C GLU A 101 8.75 -29.68 10.91
N GLN A 102 8.31 -30.65 11.72
CA GLN A 102 7.03 -31.30 11.50
C GLN A 102 5.88 -30.34 11.81
N ALA A 103 5.04 -30.05 10.82
CA ALA A 103 3.86 -29.21 11.01
C ALA A 103 2.90 -29.83 12.04
N GLY A 104 2.39 -29.00 12.97
CA GLY A 104 1.45 -29.43 14.01
C GLY A 104 0.03 -29.72 13.51
N ILE A 105 -0.26 -29.47 12.24
CA ILE A 105 -1.57 -29.71 11.61
C ILE A 105 -1.41 -30.83 10.58
N PRO A 106 -2.21 -31.90 10.66
CA PRO A 106 -2.18 -32.96 9.66
C PRO A 106 -2.57 -32.44 8.27
N LEU A 107 -1.84 -32.86 7.24
CA LEU A 107 -2.10 -32.47 5.85
C LEU A 107 -3.55 -32.76 5.41
N ALA A 108 -4.13 -33.86 5.88
CA ALA A 108 -5.53 -34.22 5.60
C ALA A 108 -6.53 -33.17 6.10
N HIS A 109 -6.22 -32.49 7.22
CA HIS A 109 -7.09 -31.44 7.74
C HIS A 109 -7.05 -30.20 6.84
N VAL A 110 -5.85 -29.79 6.41
CA VAL A 110 -5.64 -28.66 5.51
C VAL A 110 -6.33 -28.89 4.15
N ILE A 111 -6.20 -30.09 3.58
CA ILE A 111 -6.85 -30.46 2.31
C ILE A 111 -8.38 -30.34 2.42
N SER A 112 -8.95 -30.77 3.55
CA SER A 112 -10.41 -30.71 3.76
C SER A 112 -10.92 -29.29 4.00
N GLU A 113 -10.15 -28.46 4.72
CA GLU A 113 -10.55 -27.10 5.07
C GLU A 113 -10.46 -26.14 3.88
N LEU A 114 -9.44 -26.32 3.04
CA LEU A 114 -9.20 -25.49 1.86
C LEU A 114 -9.86 -26.02 0.58
N ASP A 115 -10.64 -27.10 0.68
CA ASP A 115 -11.31 -27.79 -0.44
C ASP A 115 -10.35 -28.08 -1.61
N ILE A 116 -9.16 -28.61 -1.27
CA ILE A 116 -8.11 -28.85 -2.25
C ILE A 116 -8.42 -30.11 -3.06
N ASP A 117 -8.52 -29.97 -4.38
CA ASP A 117 -8.67 -31.10 -5.30
C ASP A 117 -7.33 -31.82 -5.50
N VAL A 118 -7.11 -32.85 -4.67
CA VAL A 118 -5.90 -33.67 -4.68
C VAL A 118 -5.70 -34.41 -6.01
N ASN A 119 -6.79 -34.76 -6.69
CA ASN A 119 -6.70 -35.47 -7.98
C ASN A 119 -6.15 -34.55 -9.06
N ARG A 120 -6.56 -33.28 -9.05
CA ARG A 120 -6.02 -32.26 -9.94
C ARG A 120 -4.54 -31.97 -9.68
N ILE A 121 -4.11 -31.97 -8.42
CA ILE A 121 -2.69 -31.79 -8.07
C ILE A 121 -1.84 -32.95 -8.60
N ALA A 122 -2.28 -34.19 -8.40
CA ALA A 122 -1.55 -35.37 -8.88
C ALA A 122 -1.32 -35.34 -10.40
N GLN A 123 -2.35 -34.95 -11.17
CA GLN A 123 -2.25 -34.82 -12.64
C GLN A 123 -1.27 -33.73 -13.09
N LEU A 124 -1.13 -32.64 -12.32
CA LEU A 124 -0.21 -31.55 -12.64
C LEU A 124 1.24 -31.91 -12.31
N SER A 125 1.48 -32.72 -11.28
CA SER A 125 2.83 -33.20 -10.96
C SER A 125 3.40 -34.11 -12.04
N ASP A 126 2.60 -35.01 -12.61
CA ASP A 126 3.03 -35.90 -13.69
C ASP A 126 3.43 -35.13 -14.96
N THR A 127 2.86 -33.94 -15.20
CA THR A 127 3.23 -33.09 -16.34
C THR A 127 4.50 -32.25 -16.14
N VAL A 128 4.97 -32.07 -14.89
CA VAL A 128 6.18 -31.27 -14.59
C VAL A 128 7.44 -32.13 -14.59
N GLU A 129 7.34 -33.44 -14.40
CA GLU A 129 8.49 -34.36 -14.44
C GLU A 129 8.90 -34.80 -15.86
N GLU A 130 8.13 -34.43 -16.90
CA GLU A 130 8.38 -34.80 -18.31
C GLU A 130 9.09 -33.71 -19.16
N GLU A 131 9.56 -32.61 -18.56
CA GLU A 131 10.41 -31.58 -19.22
C GLU A 131 11.89 -31.60 -18.78
#